data_AF-A0A975RCX0-F1
#
_entry.id   AF-A0A975RCX0-F1
#
_cell.length_a   1.000
_cell.length_b   1.000
_cell.length_c   1.000
_cell.angle_alpha   90.00
_cell.angle_beta   90.00
_cell.angle_gamma   90.00
#
_symmetry.space_group_name_H-M   'P 1'
#
loop_
_entity.id
_entity.type
_entity.pdbx_description
1 polymer ?
#
loop_
_entity_poly.entity_id
_entity_poly.type
_entity_poly.pdbx_seq_one_letter_code
_entity_poly.pdbx_strand_id
1 'polypeptide(L)'
;MNDQELTALRRTAANEVLFHRGTWGGPAGYRWRGQDGLEAGVVPQWTVEALDGLAARGLIATEHRLGPLDVGVTVTTTGLDALGCVPER
;
A
#
# COMPACT_ATOMS: atom_id res chain seq x y z
N MET A 1 1.75 -14.01 9.19
CA MET A 1 1.80 -13.39 7.87
C MET A 1 1.84 -14.51 6.85
N ASN A 2 0.89 -14.55 5.91
CA ASN A 2 0.83 -15.54 4.84
C ASN A 2 1.55 -15.05 3.57
N ASP A 3 1.63 -15.89 2.53
CA ASP A 3 2.30 -15.54 1.26
C ASP A 3 1.69 -14.33 0.54
N GLN A 4 0.38 -14.13 0.65
CA GLN A 4 -0.31 -13.01 0.02
C GLN A 4 0.01 -11.69 0.74
N GLU A 5 -0.02 -11.69 2.08
CA GLU A 5 0.40 -10.55 2.90
C GLU A 5 1.87 -10.23 2.68
N LEU A 6 2.75 -11.24 2.61
CA LEU A 6 4.17 -11.02 2.34
C LEU A 6 4.39 -10.39 0.96
N THR A 7 3.68 -10.89 -0.06
CA THR A 7 3.72 -10.34 -1.42
C THR A 7 3.21 -8.91 -1.45
N ALA A 8 2.06 -8.63 -0.81
CA ALA A 8 1.49 -7.29 -0.71
C ALA A 8 2.45 -6.33 0.00
N LEU A 9 3.06 -6.76 1.11
CA LEU A 9 4.02 -5.96 1.86
C LEU A 9 5.26 -5.62 1.03
N ARG A 10 5.78 -6.56 0.24
CA ARG A 10 6.88 -6.32 -0.70
C ARG A 10 6.51 -5.33 -1.81
N ARG A 11 5.31 -5.45 -2.37
CA ARG A 11 4.79 -4.53 -3.41
C ARG A 11 4.64 -3.11 -2.86
N THR A 12 4.15 -2.98 -1.62
CA THR A 12 4.10 -1.69 -0.92
C THR A 12 5.51 -1.14 -0.64
N ALA A 13 6.47 -1.99 -0.25
CA ALA A 13 7.87 -1.58 -0.05
C ALA A 13 8.52 -1.08 -1.34
N ALA A 14 8.15 -1.68 -2.48
CA ALA A 14 8.56 -1.25 -3.82
C ALA A 14 7.80 0.00 -4.32
N ASN A 15 6.95 0.61 -3.48
CA ASN A 15 6.17 1.79 -3.82
C ASN A 15 5.22 1.57 -5.02
N GLU A 16 4.71 0.34 -5.18
CA GLU A 16 3.83 -0.04 -6.30
C GLU A 16 2.34 0.11 -5.97
N VAL A 17 1.98 0.60 -4.79
CA VAL A 17 0.59 0.68 -4.31
C VAL A 17 0.23 2.12 -3.94
N LEU A 18 -0.94 2.56 -4.40
CA LEU A 18 -1.59 3.80 -4.02
C LEU A 18 -2.91 3.48 -3.29
N PHE A 19 -3.40 4.44 -2.51
CA PHE A 19 -4.72 4.41 -1.91
C PHE A 19 -5.54 5.59 -2.42
N HIS A 20 -6.63 5.29 -3.13
CA HIS A 20 -7.62 6.27 -3.52
C HIS A 20 -8.50 6.58 -2.31
N ARG A 21 -8.56 7.83 -1.87
CA ARG A 21 -9.35 8.24 -0.69
C ARG A 21 -10.85 8.33 -0.95
N GLY A 22 -11.25 8.25 -2.21
CA GLY A 22 -12.64 8.39 -2.65
C GLY A 22 -13.08 9.86 -2.74
N THR A 23 -14.11 10.07 -3.57
CA THR A 23 -14.71 11.35 -4.02
C THR A 23 -14.06 11.94 -5.28
N TRP A 24 -14.87 12.38 -6.26
CA TRP A 24 -14.45 12.91 -7.57
C TRP A 24 -13.61 11.95 -8.46
N GLY A 25 -13.91 10.66 -8.48
CA GLY A 25 -13.20 9.70 -9.34
C GLY A 25 -13.53 8.22 -9.13
N GLY A 26 -14.11 7.87 -7.99
CA GLY A 26 -14.56 6.51 -7.70
C GLY A 26 -14.69 6.23 -6.20
N PRO A 27 -15.05 4.99 -5.81
CA PRO A 27 -15.01 4.55 -4.43
C PRO A 27 -13.55 4.51 -3.93
N ALA A 28 -13.37 4.72 -2.63
CA ALA A 28 -12.08 4.57 -1.98
C ALA A 28 -11.55 3.13 -2.14
N GLY A 29 -10.23 2.98 -2.24
CA GLY A 29 -9.60 1.66 -2.34
C GLY A 29 -8.18 1.68 -2.90
N TYR A 30 -7.51 0.54 -2.83
CA TYR A 30 -6.13 0.40 -3.31
C TYR A 30 -6.05 0.32 -4.83
N ARG A 31 -5.03 0.97 -5.39
CA ARG A 31 -4.72 1.01 -6.82
C ARG A 31 -3.27 0.63 -7.04
N TRP A 32 -2.99 -0.01 -8.17
CA TRP A 32 -1.62 -0.21 -8.62
C TRP A 32 -1.04 1.13 -9.05
N ARG A 33 0.21 1.39 -8.66
CA ARG A 33 0.97 2.54 -9.11
C ARG A 33 1.65 2.21 -10.44
N GLY A 34 1.42 3.04 -11.45
CA GLY A 34 2.13 3.01 -12.72
C GLY A 34 3.56 3.53 -12.60
N GLN A 35 4.37 3.30 -13.63
CA GLN A 35 5.75 3.80 -13.69
C GLN A 35 5.83 5.34 -13.75
N ASP A 36 4.76 5.98 -14.21
CA ASP A 36 4.55 7.43 -14.19
C ASP A 36 4.16 7.96 -12.80
N GLY A 37 3.94 7.06 -11.85
CA GLY A 37 3.54 7.36 -10.49
C GLY A 37 2.03 7.58 -10.30
N LEU A 38 1.22 7.38 -11.34
CA LEU A 38 -0.25 7.53 -11.34
C LEU A 38 -0.95 6.17 -11.11
N GLU A 39 -2.29 6.16 -11.07
CA GLU A 39 -3.02 4.89 -11.04
C GLU A 39 -2.83 4.12 -12.36
N ALA A 40 -2.47 2.84 -12.26
CA ALA A 40 -2.33 1.92 -13.40
C ALA A 40 -3.36 0.77 -13.37
N GLY A 41 -4.27 0.77 -12.39
CA GLY A 41 -5.34 -0.21 -12.32
C GLY A 41 -5.82 -0.50 -10.91
N VAL A 42 -6.87 -1.33 -10.82
CA VAL A 42 -7.47 -1.74 -9.55
C VAL A 42 -6.70 -2.91 -8.95
N VAL A 43 -6.44 -2.84 -7.64
CA VAL A 43 -5.87 -3.96 -6.90
C VAL A 43 -6.94 -5.06 -6.75
N PRO A 44 -6.65 -6.33 -7.05
CA PRO A 44 -7.60 -7.43 -6.86
C PRO A 44 -8.07 -7.55 -5.41
N GLN A 45 -9.32 -7.97 -5.20
CA GLN A 45 -9.95 -8.02 -3.87
C GLN A 45 -9.13 -8.83 -2.83
N TRP A 46 -8.58 -9.98 -3.21
CA TRP A 46 -7.76 -10.80 -2.31
C TRP A 46 -6.47 -10.07 -1.87
N THR A 47 -5.92 -9.20 -2.71
CA THR A 47 -4.78 -8.35 -2.36
C THR A 47 -5.21 -7.16 -1.49
N VAL A 48 -6.41 -6.61 -1.72
CA VAL A 48 -7.01 -5.58 -0.85
C VAL A 48 -7.18 -6.12 0.57
N GLU A 49 -7.73 -7.33 0.73
CA GLU A 49 -7.91 -7.97 2.04
C GLU A 49 -6.58 -8.16 2.78
N ALA A 50 -5.51 -8.53 2.05
CA ALA A 50 -4.17 -8.62 2.60
C ALA A 50 -3.62 -7.25 3.03
N LEU A 51 -3.79 -6.21 2.22
CA LEU A 51 -3.37 -4.83 2.53
C LEU A 51 -4.12 -4.28 3.75
N ASP A 52 -5.42 -4.52 3.86
CA ASP A 52 -6.21 -4.11 5.02
C ASP A 52 -5.75 -4.84 6.29
N GLY A 53 -5.44 -6.13 6.19
CA GLY A 53 -4.83 -6.89 7.30
C GLY A 53 -3.48 -6.30 7.74
N LEU A 54 -2.64 -5.89 6.80
CA LEU A 54 -1.36 -5.23 7.08
C LEU A 54 -1.54 -3.84 7.70
N ALA A 55 -2.51 -3.05 7.22
CA ALA A 55 -2.82 -1.72 7.72
C ALA A 55 -3.39 -1.80 9.15
N ALA A 56 -4.31 -2.72 9.41
CA ALA A 56 -4.86 -2.97 10.74
C ALA A 56 -3.78 -3.36 11.76
N ARG A 57 -2.70 -4.01 11.29
CA ARG A 57 -1.53 -4.38 12.10
C ARG A 57 -0.46 -3.28 12.17
N GLY A 58 -0.67 -2.13 11.51
CA GLY A 58 0.29 -1.02 11.47
C GLY A 58 1.58 -1.32 10.71
N LEU A 59 1.58 -2.32 9.82
CA LEU A 59 2.75 -2.68 8.99
C LEU A 59 2.88 -1.80 7.74
N ILE A 60 1.76 -1.21 7.32
CA ILE A 60 1.71 -0.20 6.26
C ILE A 60 0.90 0.99 6.74
N ALA A 61 1.16 2.16 6.17
CA ALA A 61 0.45 3.39 6.44
C ALA A 61 0.17 4.14 5.13
N THR A 62 -1.04 4.71 5.03
CA THR A 62 -1.40 5.63 3.94
C THR A 62 -0.93 7.03 4.29
N GLU A 63 -0.25 7.70 3.36
CA GLU A 63 0.24 9.07 3.58
C GLU A 63 -0.93 10.05 3.83
N HIS A 64 -0.80 10.84 4.89
CA HIS A 64 -1.74 11.90 5.23
C HIS A 64 -1.39 13.20 4.48
N ARG A 65 -1.41 13.18 3.14
CA ARG A 65 -1.21 14.40 2.35
C ARG A 65 -2.55 15.09 2.06
N LEU A 66 -2.57 16.42 2.16
CA LEU A 66 -3.61 17.29 1.58
C LEU A 66 -3.25 17.49 0.10
N GLY A 67 -3.58 16.51 -0.74
CA GLY A 67 -3.20 16.45 -2.16
C GLY A 67 -4.19 15.61 -2.97
N PRO A 68 -3.89 15.25 -4.24
CA PRO A 68 -4.81 14.58 -5.15
C PRO A 68 -5.43 13.31 -4.56
N LEU A 69 -6.52 12.84 -5.19
CA LEU A 69 -7.40 11.78 -4.69
C LEU A 69 -6.66 10.48 -4.31
N ASP A 70 -5.49 10.24 -4.90
CA ASP A 70 -4.61 9.12 -4.62
C ASP A 70 -3.45 9.53 -3.69
N VAL A 71 -3.28 8.78 -2.61
CA VAL A 71 -2.17 8.94 -1.66
C VAL A 71 -1.25 7.74 -1.69
N GLY A 72 0.03 7.94 -1.39
CA GLY A 72 1.01 6.87 -1.31
C GLY A 72 0.72 5.92 -0.14
N VAL A 73 1.04 4.64 -0.33
CA VAL A 73 1.03 3.65 0.74
C VAL A 73 2.47 3.28 1.03
N THR A 74 2.91 3.52 2.26
CA THR A 74 4.29 3.28 2.71
C THR A 74 4.36 2.15 3.71
N VAL A 75 5.44 1.38 3.68
CA VAL A 75 5.74 0.37 4.71
C VAL A 75 6.28 1.09 5.95
N THR A 76 5.77 0.73 7.12
CA THR A 76 6.24 1.29 8.39
C THR A 76 7.54 0.61 8.83
N THR A 77 8.23 1.15 9.82
CA THR A 77 9.42 0.50 10.41
C THR A 77 9.10 -0.93 10.89
N THR A 78 7.92 -1.14 11.49
CA THR A 78 7.45 -2.47 11.90
C THR A 78 7.21 -3.40 10.71
N GLY A 79 6.72 -2.87 9.59
CA GLY A 79 6.57 -3.62 8.35
C GLY A 79 7.90 -4.01 7.73
N LEU A 80 8.91 -3.13 7.77
CA LEU A 80 10.26 -3.42 7.29
C LEU A 80 10.94 -4.51 8.14
N ASP A 81 10.79 -4.45 9.46
CA ASP A 81 11.23 -5.52 10.38
C ASP A 81 10.55 -6.85 10.04
N ALA A 82 9.24 -6.83 9.82
CA ALA A 82 8.49 -8.02 9.40
C ALA A 82 8.91 -8.59 8.03
N LEU A 83 9.52 -7.77 7.15
CA LEU A 83 10.12 -8.21 5.89
C LEU A 83 11.54 -8.80 6.09
N GLY A 84 12.15 -8.64 7.26
CA GLY A 84 13.57 -8.86 7.47
C GLY A 84 14.44 -7.80 6.77
N CYS A 85 13.85 -6.70 6.31
CA CYS A 85 14.53 -5.59 5.67
C CYS A 85 14.96 -4.63 6.78
N VAL A 86 16.03 -4.95 7.49
CA VAL A 86 16.61 -4.03 8.46
C VAL A 86 17.18 -2.85 7.68
N PRO A 87 16.74 -1.60 7.89
CA PRO A 87 17.43 -0.46 7.32
C PRO A 87 18.83 -0.44 7.95
N GLU A 88 19.87 -0.60 7.13
CA GLU A 88 21.24 -0.39 7.57
C GLU A 88 21.33 1.02 8.15
N ARG A 89 21.73 1.10 9.43
CA ARG A 89 21.77 2.33 10.23
C ARG A 89 22.79 3.34 9.72
#